data_AF-A0A0A9W3N8-F1
#
_entry.id   AF-A0A0A9W3N8-F1
#
_cell.length_a   1.000
_cell.length_b   1.000
_cell.length_c   1.000
_cell.angle_alpha   90.00
_cell.angle_beta   90.00
_cell.angle_gamma   90.00
#
_symmetry.space_group_name_H-M   'P 1'
#
loop_
_entity.id
_entity.type
_entity.pdbx_description
1 polymer ?
#
loop_
_entity_poly.entity_id
_entity_poly.type
_entity_poly.pdbx_seq_one_letter_code
_entity_poly.pdbx_strand_id
1 'polypeptide(L)'
;MPIGVWLLYWPCGWSIAMAADAGCFPDAKMLTLFAVGAAVMRGAGCTINDMWDKDIDKAVERTRDRPIAKGIISQGDALKFLAGQLSVALAVLLQLNWYSVFLGASSLGLVVIYPLMKRITYWPQLVLGMTFNWGALLGWSAIHGSVDWAVCLPLYAAGVCWTIIYDTIYAHQDVADDLLIGIKSTAIKFGENTKLFLSLFSVGMVSNLLLSGVMADQTLP
;
A
#
# COMPACT_ATOMS: atom_id res chain seq x y z
N MET A 1 11.96 -3.19 6.18
CA MET A 1 10.97 -4.03 6.90
C MET A 1 10.18 -4.87 5.90
N PRO A 2 10.25 -6.21 5.99
CA PRO A 2 9.56 -7.14 5.07
C PRO A 2 8.03 -7.02 5.09
N ILE A 3 7.43 -6.53 6.20
CA ILE A 3 5.96 -6.41 6.32
C ILE A 3 5.33 -5.48 5.27
N GLY A 4 6.03 -4.41 4.88
CA GLY A 4 5.51 -3.46 3.90
C GLY A 4 5.33 -4.04 2.50
N VAL A 5 6.06 -5.11 2.17
CA VAL A 5 5.90 -5.85 0.90
C VAL A 5 4.55 -6.57 0.91
N TRP A 6 4.24 -7.26 2.00
CA TRP A 6 2.99 -7.99 2.17
C TRP A 6 1.77 -7.07 2.17
N LEU A 7 1.87 -5.88 2.77
CA LEU A 7 0.78 -4.89 2.76
C LEU A 7 0.45 -4.38 1.35
N LEU A 8 1.44 -4.25 0.46
CA LEU A 8 1.22 -3.92 -0.95
C LEU A 8 0.71 -5.12 -1.75
N TYR A 9 1.22 -6.31 -1.44
CA TYR A 9 0.93 -7.53 -2.18
C TYR A 9 -0.47 -8.08 -1.94
N TRP A 10 -0.94 -8.15 -0.69
CA TRP A 10 -2.20 -8.82 -0.36
C TRP A 10 -3.42 -8.29 -1.13
N PRO A 11 -3.63 -6.97 -1.27
CA PRO A 11 -4.73 -6.44 -2.08
C PRO A 11 -4.66 -6.90 -3.54
N CYS A 12 -3.45 -7.04 -4.09
CA CYS A 12 -3.23 -7.56 -5.44
C CYS A 12 -3.60 -9.05 -5.51
N GLY A 13 -3.10 -9.84 -4.55
CA GLY A 13 -3.34 -11.28 -4.49
C GLY A 13 -4.82 -11.62 -4.32
N TRP A 14 -5.54 -10.91 -3.45
CA TRP A 14 -6.99 -11.07 -3.28
C TRP A 14 -7.73 -10.77 -4.58
N SER A 15 -7.40 -9.66 -5.24
CA SER A 15 -8.04 -9.26 -6.49
C SER A 15 -7.76 -10.24 -7.64
N ILE A 16 -6.52 -10.72 -7.78
CA ILE A 16 -6.17 -11.76 -8.76
C ILE A 16 -6.91 -13.07 -8.47
N ALA A 17 -7.06 -13.43 -7.19
CA ALA A 17 -7.79 -14.62 -6.80
C ALA A 17 -9.30 -14.50 -7.07
N MET A 18 -9.89 -13.33 -6.84
CA MET A 18 -11.30 -13.08 -7.17
C MET A 18 -11.56 -13.00 -8.67
N ALA A 19 -10.57 -12.58 -9.45
CA ALA A 19 -10.65 -12.51 -10.90
C ALA A 19 -10.48 -13.88 -11.59
N ALA A 20 -10.11 -14.93 -10.87
CA ALA A 20 -9.97 -16.26 -11.43
C ALA A 20 -11.33 -16.85 -11.82
N ASP A 21 -11.37 -17.59 -12.93
CA ASP A 21 -12.59 -18.28 -13.35
C ASP A 21 -13.05 -19.28 -12.29
N ALA A 22 -14.37 -19.50 -12.21
CA ALA A 22 -14.96 -20.42 -11.25
C ALA A 22 -14.33 -21.83 -11.36
N GLY A 23 -13.86 -22.36 -10.24
CA GLY A 23 -13.20 -23.67 -10.16
C GLY A 23 -11.74 -23.70 -10.63
N CYS A 24 -11.17 -22.56 -11.02
CA CYS A 24 -9.77 -22.43 -11.42
C CYS A 24 -8.91 -21.83 -10.30
N PHE A 25 -7.62 -22.20 -10.28
CA PHE A 25 -6.66 -21.54 -9.41
C PHE A 25 -6.32 -20.14 -9.94
N PRO A 26 -5.96 -19.18 -9.07
CA PRO A 26 -5.50 -17.87 -9.50
C PRO A 26 -4.27 -17.96 -10.40
N ASP A 27 -4.16 -17.05 -11.37
CA ASP A 27 -3.03 -17.02 -12.30
C ASP A 27 -1.69 -16.87 -11.56
N ALA A 28 -0.91 -17.95 -11.55
CA ALA A 28 0.36 -18.02 -10.83
C ALA A 28 1.42 -17.05 -11.39
N LYS A 29 1.37 -16.74 -12.70
CA LYS A 29 2.25 -15.74 -13.31
C LYS A 29 1.90 -14.36 -12.77
N MET A 30 0.62 -14.01 -12.71
CA MET A 30 0.19 -12.71 -12.17
C MET A 30 0.48 -12.58 -10.68
N LEU A 31 0.21 -13.61 -9.88
CA LEU A 31 0.61 -13.61 -8.47
C LEU A 31 2.12 -13.38 -8.31
N THR A 32 2.95 -14.05 -9.12
CA THR A 32 4.41 -13.88 -9.07
C THR A 32 4.84 -12.48 -9.51
N LEU A 33 4.29 -11.96 -10.61
CA LEU A 33 4.60 -10.62 -11.12
C LEU A 33 4.27 -9.54 -10.08
N PHE A 34 3.10 -9.63 -9.45
CA PHE A 34 2.70 -8.68 -8.42
C PHE A 34 3.49 -8.85 -7.12
N ALA A 35 3.91 -10.07 -6.76
CA ALA A 35 4.81 -10.29 -5.62
C ALA A 35 6.17 -9.63 -5.85
N VAL A 36 6.77 -9.83 -7.03
CA VAL A 36 8.01 -9.17 -7.43
C VAL A 36 7.81 -7.65 -7.46
N GLY A 37 6.75 -7.17 -8.10
CA GLY A 37 6.38 -5.75 -8.18
C GLY A 37 6.26 -5.10 -6.80
N ALA A 38 5.52 -5.71 -5.88
CA ALA A 38 5.38 -5.24 -4.50
C ALA A 38 6.72 -5.19 -3.76
N ALA A 39 7.57 -6.20 -3.93
CA ALA A 39 8.89 -6.26 -3.31
C ALA A 39 9.81 -5.14 -3.82
N VAL A 40 9.90 -4.95 -5.14
CA VAL A 40 10.78 -3.94 -5.73
C VAL A 40 10.26 -2.52 -5.49
N MET A 41 8.95 -2.28 -5.59
CA MET A 41 8.37 -0.95 -5.36
C MET A 41 8.45 -0.53 -3.90
N ARG A 42 8.24 -1.47 -2.97
CA ARG A 42 8.46 -1.18 -1.55
C ARG A 42 9.93 -0.91 -1.28
N GLY A 43 10.82 -1.69 -1.88
CA GLY A 43 12.26 -1.46 -1.83
C GLY A 43 12.63 -0.06 -2.31
N ALA A 44 12.12 0.35 -3.49
CA ALA A 44 12.35 1.67 -4.07
C ALA A 44 11.87 2.80 -3.15
N GLY A 45 10.66 2.66 -2.57
CA GLY A 45 10.14 3.63 -1.60
C GLY A 45 11.02 3.74 -0.35
N CYS A 46 11.53 2.61 0.17
CA CYS A 46 12.48 2.65 1.28
C CYS A 46 13.81 3.30 0.90
N THR A 47 14.34 3.03 -0.30
CA THR A 47 15.58 3.66 -0.79
C THR A 47 15.40 5.17 -0.95
N ILE A 48 14.28 5.64 -1.50
CA ILE A 48 13.98 7.07 -1.60
C ILE A 48 13.93 7.72 -0.21
N ASN A 49 13.22 7.09 0.74
CA ASN A 49 13.15 7.59 2.11
C ASN A 49 14.54 7.67 2.75
N ASP A 50 15.35 6.62 2.66
CA ASP A 50 16.71 6.62 3.24
C ASP A 50 17.63 7.66 2.57
N MET A 51 17.41 7.97 1.28
CA MET A 51 18.15 9.01 0.56
C MET A 51 17.76 10.42 1.03
N TRP A 52 16.47 10.67 1.25
CA TRP A 52 15.94 11.96 1.71
C TRP A 52 16.17 12.22 3.20
N ASP A 53 16.02 11.19 4.04
CA ASP A 53 16.09 11.31 5.49
C ASP A 53 17.52 11.18 6.02
N LYS A 54 18.54 11.05 5.16
CA LYS A 54 19.95 10.81 5.54
C LYS A 54 20.46 11.69 6.69
N ASP A 55 20.20 12.99 6.64
CA ASP A 55 20.74 13.93 7.64
C ASP A 55 19.92 13.89 8.94
N ILE A 56 18.62 13.61 8.85
CA ILE A 56 17.74 13.38 9.99
C ILE A 56 18.12 12.06 10.67
N ASP A 57 18.30 11.00 9.90
CA ASP A 57 18.63 9.66 10.37
C ASP A 57 19.98 9.64 11.09
N LYS A 58 20.97 10.44 10.66
CA LYS A 58 22.24 10.60 11.39
C LYS A 58 22.06 11.17 12.80
N ALA A 59 21.06 12.03 13.00
CA ALA A 59 20.80 12.71 14.27
C ALA A 59 19.94 11.88 15.24
N VAL A 60 19.27 10.82 14.75
CA VAL A 60 18.34 10.00 15.54
C VAL A 60 19.00 8.68 15.94
N GLU A 61 19.08 8.40 17.24
CA GLU A 61 19.76 7.21 17.79
C GLU A 61 19.30 5.90 17.16
N ARG A 62 17.98 5.76 16.91
CA ARG A 62 17.38 4.56 16.31
C ARG A 62 17.76 4.35 14.83
N THR A 63 18.00 5.41 14.06
CA THR A 63 18.21 5.32 12.60
C THR A 63 19.61 5.74 12.16
N ARG A 64 20.46 6.18 13.09
CA ARG A 64 21.87 6.52 12.85
C ARG A 64 22.67 5.41 12.22
N ASP A 65 22.30 4.16 12.47
CA ASP A 65 23.00 2.98 11.94
C ASP A 65 22.61 2.60 10.51
N ARG A 66 21.67 3.32 9.86
CA ARG A 66 21.27 3.04 8.48
C ARG A 66 22.46 3.19 7.51
N PRO A 67 22.56 2.36 6.45
CA PRO A 67 23.73 2.34 5.57
C PRO A 67 24.07 3.69 4.90
N ILE A 68 23.06 4.45 4.47
CA ILE A 68 23.24 5.77 3.84
C ILE A 68 23.58 6.84 4.90
N ALA A 69 22.98 6.77 6.08
CA ALA A 69 23.28 7.65 7.21
C ALA A 69 24.72 7.48 7.70
N LYS A 70 25.20 6.24 7.84
CA LYS A 70 26.60 5.91 8.17
C LYS A 70 27.61 6.23 7.05
N GLY A 71 27.14 6.53 5.84
CA GLY A 71 28.01 6.76 4.68
C GLY A 71 28.67 5.49 4.14
N ILE A 72 28.19 4.30 4.52
CA ILE A 72 28.64 3.01 3.97
C ILE A 72 28.23 2.91 2.50
N ILE A 73 27.05 3.44 2.15
CA ILE A 73 26.54 3.51 0.78
C ILE A 73 26.52 4.97 0.34
N SER A 74 27.09 5.27 -0.82
CA SER A 74 27.07 6.61 -1.41
C SER A 74 25.69 6.95 -1.97
N GLN A 75 25.36 8.24 -2.07
CA GLN A 75 24.11 8.69 -2.74
C GLN A 75 24.06 8.23 -4.21
N GLY A 76 25.22 8.16 -4.88
CA GLY A 76 25.30 7.67 -6.26
C GLY A 76 24.99 6.18 -6.39
N ASP A 77 25.44 5.35 -5.44
CA ASP A 77 25.15 3.91 -5.47
C ASP A 77 23.70 3.62 -5.04
N ALA A 78 23.15 4.40 -4.10
CA ALA A 78 21.73 4.37 -3.78
C ALA A 78 20.86 4.72 -5.01
N LEU A 79 21.27 5.72 -5.80
CA LEU A 79 20.57 6.09 -7.03
C LEU A 79 20.64 4.98 -8.10
N LYS A 80 21.79 4.32 -8.27
CA LYS A 80 21.92 3.16 -9.19
C LYS A 80 21.02 2.01 -8.74
N PHE A 81 20.97 1.73 -7.43
CA PHE A 81 20.10 0.70 -6.88
C PHE A 81 18.62 1.02 -7.09
N LEU A 82 18.22 2.28 -6.83
CA LEU A 82 16.87 2.77 -7.11
C LEU A 82 16.52 2.64 -8.60
N ALA A 83 17.43 3.03 -9.50
CA ALA A 83 17.23 2.88 -10.94
C ALA A 83 17.04 1.41 -11.34
N GLY A 84 17.79 0.48 -10.73
CA GLY A 84 17.59 -0.95 -10.91
C GLY A 84 16.20 -1.42 -10.45
N GLN A 85 15.77 -1.02 -9.26
CA GLN A 85 14.44 -1.36 -8.72
C GLN A 85 13.31 -0.83 -9.61
N LEU A 86 13.41 0.44 -10.05
CA LEU A 86 12.43 1.05 -10.95
C LEU A 86 12.43 0.40 -12.34
N SER A 87 13.60 -0.03 -12.84
CA SER A 87 13.69 -0.77 -14.10
C SER A 87 12.99 -2.13 -14.02
N VAL A 88 13.15 -2.85 -12.90
CA VAL A 88 12.42 -4.11 -12.67
C VAL A 88 10.92 -3.85 -12.51
N ALA A 89 10.53 -2.81 -11.77
CA ALA A 89 9.13 -2.44 -11.63
C ALA A 89 8.49 -2.09 -12.98
N LEU A 90 9.19 -1.36 -13.83
CA LEU A 90 8.76 -1.05 -15.20
C LEU A 90 8.66 -2.31 -16.05
N ALA A 91 9.62 -3.23 -15.96
CA ALA A 91 9.58 -4.50 -16.69
C ALA A 91 8.39 -5.38 -16.27
N VAL A 92 7.99 -5.33 -14.99
CA VAL A 92 6.76 -5.98 -14.52
C VAL A 92 5.53 -5.27 -15.09
N LEU A 93 5.49 -3.94 -15.02
CA LEU A 93 4.36 -3.14 -15.50
C LEU A 93 4.11 -3.34 -17.01
N LEU A 94 5.16 -3.38 -17.82
CA LEU A 94 5.09 -3.60 -19.27
C LEU A 94 4.66 -5.03 -19.67
N GLN A 95 4.63 -5.97 -18.73
CA GLN A 95 4.07 -7.31 -18.96
C GLN A 95 2.56 -7.38 -18.72
N LEU A 96 1.96 -6.31 -18.19
CA LEU A 96 0.52 -6.19 -18.02
C LEU A 96 -0.15 -5.63 -19.28
N ASN A 97 -1.47 -5.73 -19.34
CA ASN A 97 -2.24 -5.08 -20.41
C ASN A 97 -2.23 -3.55 -20.26
N TRP A 98 -2.49 -2.84 -21.37
CA TRP A 98 -2.44 -1.37 -21.40
C TRP A 98 -3.38 -0.70 -20.40
N TYR A 99 -4.56 -1.27 -20.16
CA TYR A 99 -5.49 -0.74 -19.17
C TYR A 99 -4.84 -0.76 -17.78
N SER A 100 -4.25 -1.88 -17.37
CA SER A 100 -3.50 -2.00 -16.12
C SER A 100 -2.29 -1.09 -16.06
N VAL A 101 -1.58 -0.88 -17.17
CA VAL A 101 -0.45 0.08 -17.21
C VAL A 101 -0.92 1.48 -16.88
N PHE A 102 -1.98 1.97 -17.53
CA PHE A 102 -2.54 3.31 -17.25
C PHE A 102 -3.11 3.40 -15.84
N LEU A 103 -3.83 2.37 -15.39
CA LEU A 103 -4.38 2.31 -14.04
C LEU A 103 -3.28 2.31 -12.99
N GLY A 104 -2.21 1.54 -13.19
CA GLY A 104 -1.03 1.52 -12.33
C GLY A 104 -0.32 2.87 -12.28
N ALA A 105 -0.12 3.51 -13.44
CA ALA A 105 0.49 4.84 -13.52
C ALA A 105 -0.34 5.90 -12.79
N SER A 106 -1.68 5.82 -12.83
CA SER A 106 -2.55 6.77 -12.14
C SER A 106 -2.38 6.75 -10.60
N SER A 107 -1.94 5.63 -10.02
CA SER A 107 -1.67 5.52 -8.58
C SER A 107 -0.54 6.44 -8.10
N LEU A 108 0.37 6.87 -9.00
CA LEU A 108 1.47 7.76 -8.67
C LEU A 108 0.98 9.10 -8.11
N GLY A 109 -0.20 9.55 -8.53
CA GLY A 109 -0.84 10.73 -7.94
C GLY A 109 -1.03 10.59 -6.44
N LEU A 110 -1.58 9.45 -5.98
CA LEU A 110 -1.77 9.17 -4.56
C LEU A 110 -0.45 9.04 -3.80
N VAL A 111 0.55 8.39 -4.42
CA VAL A 111 1.89 8.23 -3.84
C VAL A 111 2.54 9.59 -3.57
N VAL A 112 2.41 10.55 -4.48
CA VAL A 112 2.95 11.91 -4.32
C VAL A 112 2.15 12.71 -3.28
N ILE A 113 0.83 12.52 -3.24
CA ILE A 113 -0.06 13.26 -2.33
C ILE A 113 0.11 12.79 -0.88
N TYR A 114 0.28 11.48 -0.64
CA TYR A 114 0.28 10.89 0.69
C TYR A 114 1.22 11.57 1.72
N PRO A 115 2.52 11.83 1.43
CA PRO A 115 3.42 12.48 2.38
C PRO A 115 2.93 13.86 2.85
N LEU A 116 2.23 14.59 1.97
CA LEU A 116 1.68 15.92 2.27
C LEU A 116 0.46 15.83 3.20
N MET A 117 -0.28 14.73 3.15
CA MET A 117 -1.53 14.55 3.92
C MET A 117 -1.29 14.58 5.44
N LYS A 118 -0.15 14.06 5.90
CA LYS A 118 0.24 14.07 7.32
C LYS A 118 0.32 15.49 7.90
N ARG A 119 0.57 16.49 7.06
CA ARG A 119 0.72 17.90 7.46
C ARG A 119 -0.61 18.65 7.39
N ILE A 120 -1.52 18.25 6.50
CA ILE A 120 -2.75 19.01 6.24
C ILE A 120 -3.99 18.43 6.93
N THR A 121 -4.10 17.10 7.06
CA THR A 121 -5.31 16.41 7.53
C THR A 121 -5.02 15.43 8.66
N TYR A 122 -6.04 15.16 9.49
CA TYR A 122 -6.03 14.09 10.49
C TYR A 122 -6.37 12.70 9.91
N TRP A 123 -6.51 12.59 8.60
CA TRP A 123 -6.79 11.34 7.90
C TRP A 123 -5.68 10.89 6.93
N PRO A 124 -4.38 10.99 7.26
CA PRO A 124 -3.35 10.47 6.36
C PRO A 124 -3.47 8.96 6.15
N GLN A 125 -4.01 8.23 7.14
CA GLN A 125 -4.34 6.80 7.06
C GLN A 125 -5.30 6.46 5.92
N LEU A 126 -6.27 7.34 5.63
CA LEU A 126 -7.21 7.15 4.53
C LEU A 126 -6.47 7.20 3.19
N VAL A 127 -5.59 8.17 3.00
CA VAL A 127 -4.80 8.32 1.77
C VAL A 127 -3.75 7.23 1.62
N LEU A 128 -3.16 6.79 2.74
CA LEU A 128 -2.31 5.61 2.78
C LEU A 128 -3.07 4.37 2.33
N GLY A 129 -4.26 4.15 2.87
CA GLY A 129 -5.16 3.07 2.49
C GLY A 129 -5.48 3.11 1.00
N MET A 130 -5.81 4.28 0.46
CA MET A 130 -6.06 4.42 -0.97
C MET A 130 -4.85 4.05 -1.82
N THR A 131 -3.64 4.39 -1.34
CA THR A 131 -2.38 4.11 -2.05
C THR A 131 -2.04 2.62 -2.00
N PHE A 132 -2.07 2.00 -0.82
CA PHE A 132 -1.61 0.61 -0.63
C PHE A 132 -2.58 -0.41 -1.20
N ASN A 133 -3.88 -0.09 -1.23
CA ASN A 133 -4.89 -1.01 -1.73
C ASN A 133 -5.15 -0.85 -3.22
N TRP A 134 -4.42 0.01 -3.94
CA TRP A 134 -4.59 0.19 -5.39
C TRP A 134 -4.45 -1.13 -6.17
N GLY A 135 -3.67 -2.06 -5.61
CA GLY A 135 -3.57 -3.44 -6.05
C GLY A 135 -4.90 -4.17 -6.20
N ALA A 136 -5.92 -3.83 -5.42
CA ALA A 136 -7.26 -4.41 -5.52
C ALA A 136 -7.96 -4.09 -6.84
N LEU A 137 -7.66 -2.94 -7.45
CA LEU A 137 -8.15 -2.58 -8.78
C LEU A 137 -7.23 -3.16 -9.86
N LEU A 138 -5.92 -3.07 -9.63
CA LEU A 138 -4.91 -3.46 -10.60
C LEU A 138 -4.90 -4.98 -10.85
N GLY A 139 -5.08 -5.80 -9.81
CA GLY A 139 -5.07 -7.25 -9.89
C GLY A 139 -6.15 -7.80 -10.83
N TRP A 140 -7.39 -7.37 -10.68
CA TRP A 140 -8.50 -7.75 -11.54
C TRP A 140 -8.29 -7.28 -12.97
N SER A 141 -7.88 -6.01 -13.12
CA SER A 141 -7.62 -5.44 -14.44
C SER A 141 -6.50 -6.18 -15.19
N ALA A 142 -5.53 -6.76 -14.47
CA ALA A 142 -4.42 -7.50 -15.07
C ALA A 142 -4.89 -8.79 -15.75
N ILE A 143 -5.93 -9.42 -15.21
CA ILE A 143 -6.54 -10.64 -15.75
C ILE A 143 -7.52 -10.31 -16.88
N HIS A 144 -8.48 -9.41 -16.62
CA HIS A 144 -9.62 -9.17 -17.52
C HIS A 144 -9.44 -8.01 -18.50
N GLY A 145 -8.37 -7.21 -18.37
CA GLY A 145 -8.13 -6.04 -19.21
C GLY A 145 -9.04 -4.83 -18.91
N SER A 146 -9.88 -4.93 -17.88
CA SER A 146 -10.76 -3.86 -17.39
C SER A 146 -11.09 -4.10 -15.91
N VAL A 147 -11.51 -3.08 -15.17
CA VAL A 147 -12.00 -3.23 -13.79
C VAL A 147 -13.50 -3.50 -13.79
N ASP A 148 -13.91 -4.59 -13.14
CA ASP A 148 -15.29 -4.74 -12.69
C ASP A 148 -15.47 -3.94 -11.40
N TRP A 149 -16.14 -2.79 -11.50
CA TRP A 149 -16.33 -1.90 -10.37
C TRP A 149 -17.28 -2.45 -9.30
N ALA A 150 -18.21 -3.36 -9.66
CA ALA A 150 -19.12 -3.96 -8.69
C ALA A 150 -18.37 -4.87 -7.72
N VAL A 151 -17.32 -5.55 -8.19
CA VAL A 151 -16.47 -6.41 -7.38
C VAL A 151 -15.31 -5.64 -6.75
N CYS A 152 -14.57 -4.88 -7.56
CA CYS A 152 -13.30 -4.30 -7.14
C CYS A 152 -13.46 -3.10 -6.20
N LEU A 153 -14.54 -2.31 -6.33
CA LEU A 153 -14.74 -1.14 -5.48
C LEU A 153 -15.01 -1.53 -4.02
N PRO A 154 -15.91 -2.49 -3.71
CA PRO A 154 -16.03 -3.02 -2.36
C PRO A 154 -14.72 -3.63 -1.85
N LEU A 155 -14.01 -4.44 -2.64
CA LEU A 155 -12.73 -5.01 -2.22
C LEU A 155 -11.70 -3.92 -1.86
N TYR A 156 -11.61 -2.89 -2.70
CA TYR A 156 -10.75 -1.72 -2.46
C TYR A 156 -11.14 -0.98 -1.18
N ALA A 157 -12.43 -0.71 -0.98
CA ALA A 157 -12.94 -0.07 0.23
C ALA A 157 -12.65 -0.90 1.49
N ALA A 158 -12.80 -2.23 1.43
CA ALA A 158 -12.43 -3.12 2.52
C ALA A 158 -10.94 -3.00 2.87
N GLY A 159 -10.06 -3.00 1.87
CA GLY A 159 -8.63 -2.82 2.06
C GLY A 159 -8.27 -1.46 2.67
N VAL A 160 -8.96 -0.39 2.25
CA VAL A 160 -8.81 0.95 2.84
C VAL A 160 -9.23 0.94 4.31
N CYS A 161 -10.36 0.32 4.65
CA CYS A 161 -10.78 0.13 6.05
C CYS A 161 -9.75 -0.66 6.85
N TRP A 162 -9.23 -1.76 6.30
CA TRP A 162 -8.16 -2.55 6.92
C TRP A 162 -6.93 -1.71 7.21
N THR A 163 -6.53 -0.85 6.26
CA THR A 163 -5.40 0.07 6.43
C THR A 163 -5.61 1.10 7.50
N ILE A 164 -6.82 1.69 7.56
CA ILE A 164 -7.16 2.59 8.66
C ILE A 164 -7.07 1.85 9.99
N ILE A 165 -7.51 0.59 10.07
CA ILE A 165 -7.47 -0.17 11.32
C ILE A 165 -6.04 -0.38 11.79
N TYR A 166 -5.20 -1.07 11.01
CA TYR A 166 -3.85 -1.39 11.49
C TYR A 166 -2.98 -0.14 11.62
N ASP A 167 -3.05 0.81 10.69
CA ASP A 167 -2.17 1.99 10.70
C ASP A 167 -2.56 2.97 11.81
N THR A 168 -3.86 3.04 12.18
CA THR A 168 -4.28 3.80 13.37
C THR A 168 -3.75 3.16 14.65
N ILE A 169 -3.76 1.82 14.75
CA ILE A 169 -3.19 1.11 15.92
C ILE A 169 -1.69 1.38 16.03
N TYR A 170 -0.95 1.34 14.91
CA TYR A 170 0.46 1.69 14.90
C TYR A 170 0.69 3.16 15.28
N ALA A 171 -0.10 4.09 14.73
CA ALA A 171 0.02 5.52 15.00
C ALA A 171 -0.22 5.89 16.48
N HIS A 172 -0.89 5.04 17.28
CA HIS A 172 -1.01 5.28 18.72
C HIS A 172 0.34 5.25 19.45
N GLN A 173 1.34 4.55 18.91
CA GLN A 173 2.68 4.49 19.48
C GLN A 173 3.44 5.82 19.30
N ASP A 174 3.09 6.57 18.26
CA ASP A 174 3.79 7.78 17.85
C ASP A 174 3.05 9.07 18.27
N VAL A 175 1.91 8.98 18.98
CA VAL A 175 1.05 10.15 19.31
C VAL A 175 1.82 11.24 20.07
N ALA A 176 2.66 10.87 21.04
CA ALA A 176 3.42 11.85 21.81
C ALA A 176 4.38 12.63 20.93
N ASP A 177 5.10 11.93 20.04
CA ASP A 177 6.06 12.54 19.12
C ASP A 177 5.35 13.35 18.05
N ASP A 178 4.28 12.82 17.46
CA ASP A 178 3.46 13.51 16.44
C ASP A 178 2.92 14.84 16.96
N LEU A 179 2.46 14.89 18.22
CA LEU A 179 1.97 16.12 18.84
C LEU A 179 3.08 17.17 19.03
N LEU A 180 4.31 16.75 19.34
CA LEU A 180 5.45 17.65 19.51
C LEU A 180 5.86 18.29 18.18
N ILE A 181 5.81 17.55 17.08
CA ILE A 181 6.21 18.01 15.74
C ILE A 181 5.03 18.52 14.89
N GLY A 182 3.81 18.52 15.44
CA GLY A 182 2.60 19.01 14.79
C GLY A 182 2.08 18.12 13.66
N ILE A 183 2.46 16.84 13.62
CA ILE A 183 1.90 15.86 12.68
C ILE A 183 0.50 15.45 13.11
N LYS A 184 -0.39 15.31 12.12
CA LYS A 184 -1.79 14.92 12.34
C LYS A 184 -1.99 13.47 11.96
N SER A 185 -2.76 12.72 12.75
CA SER A 185 -3.07 11.31 12.51
C SER A 185 -4.48 10.95 12.99
N THR A 186 -5.04 9.84 12.51
CA THR A 186 -6.33 9.32 13.00
C THR A 186 -6.24 8.93 14.47
N ALA A 187 -5.06 8.52 14.97
CA ALA A 187 -4.84 8.25 16.37
C ALA A 187 -5.09 9.49 17.25
N ILE A 188 -4.52 10.63 16.85
CA ILE A 188 -4.75 11.92 17.53
C ILE A 188 -6.23 12.32 17.42
N LYS A 189 -6.84 12.15 16.24
CA LYS A 189 -8.23 12.55 16.02
C LYS A 189 -9.25 11.70 16.77
N PHE A 190 -9.05 10.39 16.84
CA PHE A 190 -9.99 9.48 17.50
C PHE A 190 -9.83 9.53 19.02
N GLY A 191 -8.61 9.73 19.52
CA GLY A 191 -8.33 9.84 20.95
C GLY A 191 -8.91 8.67 21.74
N GLU A 192 -9.72 8.96 22.75
CA GLU A 192 -10.36 7.93 23.58
C GLU A 192 -11.41 7.09 22.82
N ASN A 193 -11.96 7.62 21.73
CA ASN A 193 -12.97 6.94 20.91
C ASN A 193 -12.37 5.98 19.88
N THR A 194 -11.06 5.75 19.87
CA THR A 194 -10.38 4.87 18.90
C THR A 194 -11.07 3.51 18.78
N LYS A 195 -11.39 2.85 19.89
CA LYS A 195 -12.03 1.52 19.85
C LYS A 195 -13.36 1.53 19.09
N LEU A 196 -14.17 2.57 19.25
CA LEU A 196 -15.44 2.73 18.54
C LEU A 196 -15.20 2.90 17.03
N PHE A 197 -14.34 3.83 16.64
CA PHE A 197 -14.03 4.05 15.22
C PHE A 197 -13.43 2.81 14.56
N LEU A 198 -12.49 2.15 15.22
CA LEU A 198 -11.90 0.90 14.72
C LEU A 198 -12.94 -0.22 14.56
N SER A 199 -13.91 -0.30 15.47
CA SER A 199 -15.01 -1.26 15.36
C SER A 199 -15.90 -0.94 14.15
N LEU A 200 -16.22 0.34 13.92
CA LEU A 200 -16.98 0.77 12.75
C LEU A 200 -16.24 0.47 11.43
N PHE A 201 -14.93 0.74 11.36
CA PHE A 201 -14.12 0.37 10.20
C PHE A 201 -14.01 -1.15 10.03
N SER A 202 -14.01 -1.92 11.11
CA SER A 202 -14.01 -3.39 11.04
C SER A 202 -15.32 -3.93 10.47
N VAL A 203 -16.46 -3.37 10.89
CA VAL A 203 -17.77 -3.69 10.31
C VAL A 203 -17.78 -3.31 8.83
N GLY A 204 -17.33 -2.10 8.48
CA GLY A 204 -17.21 -1.66 7.09
C GLY A 204 -16.34 -2.59 6.25
N MET A 205 -15.19 -3.03 6.79
CA MET A 205 -14.30 -3.98 6.12
C MET A 205 -15.01 -5.30 5.81
N VAL A 206 -15.64 -5.92 6.82
CA VAL A 206 -16.34 -7.20 6.65
C VAL A 206 -17.52 -7.07 5.69
N SER A 207 -18.34 -6.02 5.82
CA SER A 207 -19.46 -5.76 4.92
C SER A 207 -19.02 -5.61 3.46
N ASN A 208 -17.92 -4.90 3.22
CA ASN A 208 -17.39 -4.72 1.87
C ASN A 208 -16.75 -6.00 1.31
N LEU A 209 -16.09 -6.82 2.13
CA LEU A 209 -15.59 -8.14 1.70
C LEU A 209 -16.75 -9.07 1.31
N LEU A 210 -17.81 -9.11 2.12
CA LEU A 210 -19.01 -9.89 1.82
C LEU A 210 -19.67 -9.41 0.52
N LEU A 211 -19.84 -8.09 0.35
CA LEU A 211 -20.39 -7.52 -0.87
C LEU A 211 -19.53 -7.89 -2.09
N SER A 212 -18.21 -7.76 -1.98
CA SER A 212 -17.27 -8.14 -3.05
C SER A 212 -17.42 -9.62 -3.43
N GLY A 213 -17.52 -10.51 -2.44
CA GLY A 213 -17.67 -11.95 -2.67
C GLY A 213 -18.99 -12.29 -3.35
N VAL A 214 -20.09 -11.67 -2.92
CA VAL A 214 -21.41 -11.84 -3.54
C VAL A 214 -21.43 -11.31 -4.97
N MET A 215 -20.82 -10.15 -5.24
CA MET A 215 -20.75 -9.59 -6.60
C MET A 215 -19.83 -10.38 -7.54
N ALA A 216 -18.87 -11.13 -6.99
CA ALA A 216 -17.99 -12.02 -7.74
C ALA A 216 -18.61 -13.43 -7.93
N ASP A 217 -19.88 -13.62 -7.57
CA ASP A 217 -20.57 -14.92 -7.56
C ASP A 217 -19.76 -16.02 -6.86
N GLN A 218 -18.97 -15.66 -5.84
CA GLN A 218 -18.20 -16.65 -5.09
C GLN A 218 -19.15 -17.48 -4.24
N THR A 219 -19.36 -18.72 -4.67
CA THR A 219 -20.09 -19.70 -3.87
C THR A 219 -19.18 -20.23 -2.76
N LEU A 220 -19.78 -20.57 -1.61
CA LEU A 220 -19.12 -21.46 -0.67
C LEU A 220 -18.71 -22.74 -1.41
N PRO A 221 -17.52 -23.30 -1.13
CA PRO A 221 -17.06 -24.53 -1.75
C PRO A 221 -18.02 -25.70 -1.51
#